data_AF-A0A383C4B9-F1
#
_entry.id   AF-A0A383C4B9-F1
#
_cell.length_a   1.000
_cell.length_b   1.000
_cell.length_c   1.000
_cell.angle_alpha   90.00
_cell.angle_beta   90.00
_cell.angle_gamma   90.00
#
_symmetry.space_group_name_H-M   'P 1'
#
loop_
_entity.id
_entity.type
_entity.pdbx_description
1 polymer ?
#
loop_
_entity_poly.entity_id
_entity_poly.type
_entity_poly.pdbx_seq_one_letter_code
_entity_poly.pdbx_strand_id
1 'polypeptide(L)'
;VADLTDMAIDKKATLTYVQLMKEDLAVFRLVPEDGVIPDYETGQFITLGMPIPSEDNKLIRRAYSMASHPENKEFIELVVRWVRKPLPGRVTTALFNSGEGSEVSWIPPTGAALQINEKLADGSKDNRRIVCVSG
;
A
#
# COMPACT_ATOMS: atom_id res chain seq x y z
N VAL A 1 30.34 5.62 -12.78
CA VAL A 1 29.74 4.31 -12.43
C VAL A 1 28.43 4.64 -11.76
N ALA A 2 27.30 4.44 -12.44
CA ALA A 2 26.00 4.72 -11.87
C ALA A 2 25.75 3.67 -10.78
N ASP A 3 25.53 4.15 -9.56
CA ASP A 3 25.29 3.34 -8.38
C ASP A 3 23.96 2.59 -8.56
N LEU A 4 24.04 1.26 -8.64
CA LEU A 4 22.90 0.35 -8.84
C LEU A 4 22.23 -0.05 -7.51
N THR A 5 22.46 0.70 -6.43
CA THR A 5 21.99 0.35 -5.08
C THR A 5 20.66 0.97 -4.65
N ASP A 6 20.01 1.79 -5.48
CA ASP A 6 18.63 2.25 -5.19
C ASP A 6 17.58 1.21 -5.65
N MET A 7 17.88 -0.08 -5.45
CA MET A 7 16.86 -1.12 -5.48
C MET A 7 16.05 -0.96 -4.20
N ALA A 8 14.81 -0.48 -4.33
CA ALA A 8 13.82 -0.44 -3.27
C ALA A 8 13.94 -1.64 -2.30
N ILE A 9 14.54 -1.39 -1.13
CA ILE A 9 14.84 -2.43 -0.15
C ILE A 9 13.53 -2.81 0.52
N ASP A 10 13.20 -4.10 0.49
CA ASP A 10 12.09 -4.65 1.25
C ASP A 10 12.31 -4.42 2.75
N LYS A 11 11.43 -3.64 3.33
CA LYS A 11 11.28 -3.47 4.77
C LYS A 11 10.26 -4.46 5.31
N LYS A 12 10.30 -4.67 6.61
CA LYS A 12 9.33 -5.50 7.32
C LYS A 12 8.33 -4.62 8.06
N ALA A 13 7.12 -5.14 8.19
CA ALA A 13 6.05 -4.56 8.98
C ALA A 13 5.19 -5.67 9.59
N THR A 14 4.47 -5.33 10.66
CA THR A 14 3.51 -6.23 11.29
C THR A 14 2.10 -5.75 10.98
N LEU A 15 1.19 -6.67 10.64
CA LEU A 15 -0.25 -6.39 10.60
C LEU A 15 -0.76 -6.19 12.03
N THR A 16 -1.20 -4.97 12.35
CA THR A 16 -1.67 -4.63 13.71
C THR A 16 -3.18 -4.52 13.80
N TYR A 17 -3.87 -4.47 12.66
CA TYR A 17 -5.32 -4.42 12.61
C TYR A 17 -5.84 -5.06 11.32
N VAL A 18 -6.83 -5.93 11.45
CA VAL A 18 -7.55 -6.48 10.30
C VAL A 18 -9.05 -6.39 10.55
N GLN A 19 -9.76 -5.66 9.68
CA GLN A 19 -11.22 -5.56 9.74
C GLN A 19 -11.86 -5.93 8.42
N LEU A 20 -12.60 -7.04 8.42
CA LEU A 20 -13.45 -7.42 7.29
C LEU A 20 -14.66 -6.48 7.22
N MET A 21 -14.79 -5.72 6.13
CA MET A 21 -15.92 -4.83 5.89
C MET A 21 -17.07 -5.52 5.17
N LYS A 22 -16.71 -6.33 4.16
CA LYS A 22 -17.60 -7.17 3.36
C LYS A 22 -16.87 -8.47 3.02
N GLU A 23 -17.56 -9.43 2.43
CA GLU A 23 -17.02 -10.76 2.12
C GLU A 23 -15.68 -10.73 1.34
N ASP A 24 -15.44 -9.71 0.51
CA ASP A 24 -14.22 -9.53 -0.28
C ASP A 24 -13.51 -8.20 -0.05
N LEU A 25 -13.81 -7.46 1.02
CA LEU A 25 -13.20 -6.16 1.29
C LEU A 25 -12.78 -6.06 2.74
N ALA A 26 -11.51 -5.73 2.99
CA ALA A 26 -10.99 -5.56 4.34
C ALA A 26 -10.05 -4.36 4.45
N VAL A 27 -10.03 -3.78 5.65
CA VAL A 27 -9.05 -2.80 6.10
C VAL A 27 -7.89 -3.54 6.74
N PHE A 28 -6.67 -3.21 6.34
CA PHE A 28 -5.44 -3.71 6.94
C PHE A 28 -4.62 -2.52 7.42
N ARG A 29 -4.16 -2.55 8.67
CA ARG A 29 -3.16 -1.61 9.17
C ARG A 29 -1.85 -2.34 9.41
N LEU A 30 -0.78 -1.72 8.97
CA LEU A 30 0.57 -2.21 9.14
C LEU A 30 1.44 -1.17 9.83
N VAL A 31 2.25 -1.64 10.76
CA VAL A 31 3.24 -0.84 11.48
C VAL A 31 4.62 -1.38 11.10
N PRO A 32 5.50 -0.55 10.49
CA PRO A 32 6.88 -0.90 10.23
C PRO A 32 7.59 -1.39 11.49
N GLU A 33 8.54 -2.32 11.35
CA GLU A 33 9.29 -2.83 12.52
C GLU A 33 10.09 -1.75 13.25
N ASP A 34 10.58 -0.74 12.52
CA ASP A 34 11.25 0.43 13.10
C ASP A 34 10.27 1.42 13.75
N GLY A 35 8.96 1.21 13.61
CA GLY A 35 7.91 2.10 14.08
C GLY A 35 7.81 3.41 13.33
N VAL A 36 8.60 3.63 12.28
CA VAL A 36 8.68 4.90 11.57
C VAL A 36 7.83 4.86 10.30
N ILE A 37 6.74 5.62 10.30
CA ILE A 37 5.95 5.84 9.08
C ILE A 37 6.66 6.91 8.25
N PRO A 38 7.08 6.61 7.01
CA PRO A 38 7.78 7.57 6.16
C PRO A 38 6.86 8.74 5.80
N ASP A 39 7.46 9.85 5.37
CA ASP A 39 6.71 10.91 4.72
C ASP A 39 6.22 10.46 3.34
N TYR A 40 4.99 10.84 3.03
CA TYR A 40 4.34 10.54 1.76
C TYR A 40 3.30 11.60 1.45
N GLU A 41 2.83 11.64 0.22
CA GLU A 41 1.78 12.55 -0.23
C GLU A 41 0.49 11.77 -0.56
N THR A 42 -0.66 12.44 -0.44
CA THR A 42 -1.95 11.83 -0.81
C THR A 42 -1.93 11.38 -2.27
N GLY A 43 -2.39 10.15 -2.51
CA GLY A 43 -2.38 9.53 -3.84
C GLY A 43 -1.20 8.58 -4.09
N GLN A 44 -0.24 8.49 -3.15
CA GLN A 44 0.84 7.50 -3.20
C GLN A 44 0.38 6.10 -2.80
N PHE A 45 1.20 5.12 -3.17
CA PHE A 45 0.99 3.71 -2.86
C PHE A 45 2.27 3.09 -2.30
N ILE A 46 2.12 2.06 -1.47
CA ILE A 46 3.23 1.17 -1.10
C ILE A 46 3.19 -0.10 -1.95
N THR A 47 4.32 -0.80 -2.03
CA THR A 47 4.33 -2.15 -2.62
C THR A 47 4.40 -3.18 -1.51
N LEU A 48 3.32 -3.92 -1.30
CA LEU A 48 3.21 -4.99 -0.31
C LEU A 48 3.68 -6.31 -0.90
N GLY A 49 4.48 -7.06 -0.14
CA GLY A 49 4.99 -8.38 -0.47
C GLY A 49 4.53 -9.44 0.51
N MET A 50 4.00 -10.55 -0.02
CA MET A 50 3.59 -11.71 0.75
C MET A 50 4.33 -12.97 0.28
N PRO A 51 4.81 -13.84 1.19
CA PRO A 51 5.26 -15.18 0.82
C PRO A 51 4.06 -16.01 0.36
N ILE A 52 4.22 -16.77 -0.73
CA ILE A 52 3.15 -17.62 -1.26
C ILE A 52 3.43 -19.08 -0.93
N PRO A 53 2.69 -19.70 0.03
CA PRO A 53 2.98 -21.06 0.48
C PRO A 53 2.94 -22.11 -0.63
N SER A 54 2.07 -21.94 -1.63
CA SER A 54 1.96 -22.86 -2.78
C SER A 54 3.08 -22.71 -3.81
N GLU A 55 3.99 -21.76 -3.64
CA GLU A 55 5.13 -21.49 -4.53
C GLU A 55 6.44 -21.46 -3.73
N ASP A 56 6.64 -22.43 -2.84
CA ASP A 56 7.84 -22.55 -1.99
C ASP A 56 8.16 -21.26 -1.20
N ASN A 57 7.12 -20.58 -0.70
CA ASN A 57 7.21 -19.30 -0.01
C ASN A 57 7.86 -18.17 -0.82
N LYS A 58 7.79 -18.24 -2.16
CA LYS A 58 8.23 -17.16 -3.03
C LYS A 58 7.54 -15.84 -2.67
N LEU A 59 8.33 -14.79 -2.46
CA LEU A 59 7.84 -13.45 -2.14
C LEU A 59 7.28 -12.76 -3.40
N ILE A 60 5.97 -12.53 -3.42
CA ILE A 60 5.28 -11.82 -4.52
C ILE A 60 4.81 -10.46 -4.06
N ARG A 61 5.06 -9.44 -4.88
CA ARG A 61 4.82 -8.02 -4.57
C ARG A 61 3.71 -7.40 -5.41
N ARG A 62 2.87 -6.55 -4.83
CA ARG A 62 1.83 -5.77 -5.53
C ARG A 62 1.67 -4.39 -4.90
N ALA A 63 1.36 -3.40 -5.73
CA ALA A 63 1.09 -2.04 -5.31
C ALA A 63 -0.30 -1.92 -4.67
N TYR A 64 -0.40 -1.19 -3.56
CA TYR A 64 -1.65 -0.84 -2.88
C TYR A 64 -1.61 0.63 -2.44
N SER A 65 -2.63 1.39 -2.87
CA SER A 65 -2.77 2.79 -2.49
C SER A 65 -2.94 2.93 -0.98
N MET A 66 -2.29 3.95 -0.43
CA MET A 66 -2.41 4.28 0.99
C MET A 66 -3.76 4.97 1.23
N ALA A 67 -4.51 4.46 2.20
CA ALA A 67 -5.82 5.00 2.58
C ALA A 67 -5.73 6.01 3.73
N SER A 68 -4.65 5.96 4.53
CA SER A 68 -4.40 6.90 5.62
C SER A 68 -3.96 8.28 5.12
N HIS A 69 -4.30 9.32 5.89
CA HIS A 69 -3.83 10.68 5.64
C HIS A 69 -2.31 10.81 5.91
N PRO A 70 -1.52 11.57 5.11
CA PRO A 70 -0.06 11.76 5.28
C PRO A 70 0.44 12.16 6.67
N GLU A 71 -0.39 12.89 7.42
CA GLU A 71 -0.10 13.32 8.79
C GLU A 71 -0.23 12.18 9.82
N ASN A 72 -0.87 11.07 9.45
CA ASN A 72 -0.89 9.88 10.29
C ASN A 72 0.50 9.24 10.30
N LYS A 73 1.15 9.27 11.48
CA LYS A 73 2.45 8.64 11.71
C LYS A 73 2.37 7.42 12.64
N GLU A 74 1.18 6.86 12.84
CA GLU A 74 0.99 5.69 13.71
C GLU A 74 0.96 4.37 12.93
N PHE A 75 0.38 4.37 11.73
CA PHE A 75 0.23 3.18 10.90
C PHE A 75 0.04 3.53 9.43
N ILE A 76 0.33 2.58 8.55
CA ILE A 76 -0.09 2.60 7.15
C ILE A 76 -1.41 1.85 7.05
N GLU A 77 -2.44 2.48 6.47
CA GLU A 77 -3.74 1.85 6.25
C GLU A 77 -3.96 1.51 4.77
N LEU A 78 -4.41 0.28 4.52
CA LEU A 78 -4.79 -0.21 3.21
C LEU A 78 -6.24 -0.68 3.21
N VAL A 79 -6.98 -0.36 2.15
CA VAL A 79 -8.31 -0.92 1.89
C VAL A 79 -8.18 -1.86 0.69
N VAL A 80 -8.27 -3.17 0.94
CA VAL A 80 -7.92 -4.18 -0.06
C VAL A 80 -9.12 -5.03 -0.42
N ARG A 81 -9.33 -5.20 -1.72
CA ARG A 81 -10.30 -6.15 -2.28
C ARG A 81 -9.67 -7.52 -2.47
N TRP A 82 -10.31 -8.58 -1.99
CA TRP A 82 -9.94 -9.95 -2.31
C TRP A 82 -10.35 -10.32 -3.73
N VAL A 83 -9.37 -10.43 -4.61
CA VAL A 83 -9.55 -10.96 -5.97
C VAL A 83 -9.80 -12.45 -5.91
N ARG A 84 -11.05 -12.89 -6.15
CA ARG A 84 -11.46 -14.30 -6.08
C ARG A 84 -11.72 -14.95 -7.44
N LYS A 85 -12.00 -14.15 -8.48
CA LYS A 85 -12.33 -14.62 -9.84
C LYS A 85 -11.49 -13.88 -10.89
N PRO A 86 -11.20 -14.52 -12.04
CA PRO A 86 -11.49 -15.93 -12.37
C PRO A 86 -10.63 -16.92 -11.58
N LEU A 87 -9.47 -16.49 -11.08
CA LEU A 87 -8.62 -17.23 -10.15
C LEU A 87 -8.31 -16.36 -8.93
N PRO A 88 -8.10 -16.95 -7.74
CA PRO A 88 -7.69 -16.20 -6.56
C PRO A 88 -6.37 -15.45 -6.78
N GLY A 89 -6.35 -14.17 -6.45
CA GLY A 89 -5.13 -13.36 -6.50
C GLY A 89 -4.13 -13.84 -5.45
N ARG A 90 -2.87 -14.04 -5.84
CA ARG A 90 -1.84 -14.62 -4.95
C ARG A 90 -1.63 -13.80 -3.68
N VAL A 91 -1.30 -12.51 -3.84
CA VAL A 91 -1.02 -11.60 -2.72
C VAL A 91 -2.26 -11.35 -1.87
N THR A 92 -3.41 -11.08 -2.50
CA THR A 92 -4.66 -10.83 -1.77
C THR A 92 -5.14 -12.06 -1.02
N THR A 93 -4.99 -13.27 -1.58
CA THR A 93 -5.31 -14.52 -0.87
C THR A 93 -4.38 -14.75 0.32
N ALA A 94 -3.07 -14.56 0.15
CA ALA A 94 -2.13 -14.68 1.27
C ALA A 94 -2.43 -13.64 2.37
N LEU A 95 -2.73 -12.40 1.99
CA LEU A 95 -3.05 -11.33 2.93
C LEU A 95 -4.35 -11.58 3.70
N PHE A 96 -5.42 -12.01 3.02
CA PHE A 96 -6.71 -12.31 3.67
C PHE A 96 -6.66 -13.57 4.55
N ASN A 97 -5.71 -14.47 4.30
CA ASN A 97 -5.44 -15.62 5.17
C ASN A 97 -4.48 -15.27 6.32
N SER A 98 -3.92 -14.06 6.35
CA SER A 98 -3.07 -13.56 7.42
C SER A 98 -3.93 -12.88 8.50
N GLY A 99 -3.45 -12.91 9.74
CA GLY A 99 -4.09 -12.26 10.88
C GLY A 99 -3.23 -11.15 11.47
N GLU A 100 -3.77 -10.47 12.48
CA GLU A 100 -2.98 -9.57 13.33
C GLU A 100 -1.77 -10.31 13.92
N GLY A 101 -0.63 -9.63 14.00
CA GLY A 101 0.67 -10.19 14.38
C GLY A 101 1.44 -10.84 13.23
N SER A 102 0.86 -10.99 12.03
CA SER A 102 1.58 -11.53 10.88
C SER A 102 2.58 -10.51 10.31
N GLU A 103 3.75 -10.99 9.92
CA GLU A 103 4.78 -10.20 9.23
C GLU A 103 4.44 -10.05 7.74
N VAL A 104 4.67 -8.86 7.21
CA VAL A 104 4.57 -8.55 5.78
C VAL A 104 5.83 -7.84 5.29
N SER A 105 6.17 -8.05 4.02
CA SER A 105 7.21 -7.27 3.34
C SER A 105 6.58 -6.03 2.74
N TRP A 106 7.29 -4.90 2.72
CA TRP A 106 6.80 -3.71 2.05
C TRP A 106 7.95 -2.85 1.52
N ILE A 107 7.65 -2.08 0.48
CA ILE A 107 8.53 -1.05 -0.07
C ILE A 107 7.87 0.31 0.23
N PRO A 108 8.66 1.32 0.65
CA PRO A 108 8.18 2.67 0.95
C PRO A 108 7.31 3.32 -0.14
N PRO A 109 6.55 4.37 0.23
CA PRO A 109 5.58 5.01 -0.65
C PRO A 109 6.22 5.59 -1.92
N THR A 110 5.53 5.43 -3.05
CA THR A 110 5.92 6.00 -4.33
C THR A 110 4.70 6.36 -5.17
N GLY A 111 4.94 6.92 -6.36
CA GLY A 111 3.93 7.36 -7.31
C GLY A 111 3.64 8.86 -7.22
N ALA A 112 3.33 9.46 -8.36
CA ALA A 112 2.90 10.86 -8.46
C ALA A 112 1.62 11.04 -9.29
N ALA A 113 1.16 9.97 -9.96
CA ALA A 113 0.08 10.04 -10.94
C ALA A 113 -1.30 10.41 -10.36
N LEU A 114 -1.51 10.20 -9.06
CA LEU A 114 -2.77 10.48 -8.36
C LEU A 114 -2.63 11.62 -7.33
N GLN A 115 -1.54 12.38 -7.37
CA GLN A 115 -1.36 13.54 -6.52
C GLN A 115 -2.25 14.68 -6.99
N ILE A 116 -2.65 15.53 -6.04
CA ILE A 116 -3.44 16.73 -6.32
C ILE A 116 -2.48 17.84 -6.73
N ASN A 117 -2.71 18.45 -7.89
CA ASN A 117 -1.90 19.56 -8.36
C ASN A 117 -2.26 20.85 -7.63
N GLU A 118 -1.26 21.52 -7.05
CA GLU A 118 -1.41 22.86 -6.47
C GLU A 118 -1.20 23.98 -7.52
N LYS A 119 -0.58 23.63 -8.66
CA LYS A 119 -0.22 24.57 -9.73
C LYS A 119 -0.58 24.04 -11.11
N LEU A 120 -0.94 24.95 -12.01
CA LEU A 120 -1.09 24.68 -13.44
C LEU A 120 0.28 24.59 -14.13
N ALA A 121 0.30 24.18 -15.40
CA ALA A 121 1.54 24.06 -16.20
C ALA A 121 2.29 25.41 -16.37
N ASP A 122 1.60 26.54 -16.22
CA ASP A 122 2.16 27.89 -16.25
C ASP A 122 2.67 28.37 -14.87
N GLY A 123 2.57 27.54 -13.83
CA GLY A 123 2.99 27.84 -12.47
C GLY A 123 1.98 28.64 -11.64
N SER A 124 0.86 29.07 -12.21
CA SER A 124 -0.23 29.72 -11.47
C SER A 124 -0.95 28.73 -10.55
N LYS A 125 -1.62 29.24 -9.50
CA LYS A 125 -2.34 28.41 -8.54
C LYS A 125 -3.49 27.66 -9.24
N ASP A 126 -3.56 26.35 -9.03
CA ASP A 126 -4.69 25.55 -9.49
C ASP A 126 -5.88 25.74 -8.55
N ASN A 127 -6.93 26.42 -9.01
CA ASN A 127 -8.19 26.59 -8.27
C ASN A 127 -9.35 25.85 -8.95
N ARG A 128 -9.06 24.85 -9.80
CA ARG A 128 -10.10 24.07 -10.47
C ARG A 128 -10.89 23.26 -9.43
N ARG A 129 -12.16 23.04 -9.72
CA ARG A 129 -13.02 22.17 -8.92
C ARG A 129 -12.53 20.73 -9.03
N ILE A 130 -12.25 20.10 -7.89
CA ILE A 130 -11.97 18.67 -7.83
C ILE A 130 -13.29 17.91 -7.73
N VAL A 131 -13.44 16.87 -8.54
CA VAL A 131 -14.55 15.91 -8.47
C VAL A 131 -13.95 14.52 -8.31
N CYS A 132 -14.16 13.91 -7.14
CA CYS A 132 -13.70 12.56 -6.86
C CYS A 132 -14.79 11.55 -7.26
N VAL A 133 -14.40 10.48 -7.96
CA VAL A 133 -15.28 9.39 -8.37
C VAL A 133 -14.70 8.07 -7.85
N SER A 134 -15.51 7.25 -7.18
CA SER A 134 -15.11 5.97 -6.56
C SER A 134 -16.01 4.82 -7.02
N GLY A 135 -15.53 3.57 -6.88
CA GLY A 135 -16.27 2.34 -7.20
C GLY A 135 -15.89 1.17 -6.31
#